data_AF-A0AAU9XAX9-F1
#
_entry.id   AF-A0AAU9XAX9-F1
#
_cell.length_a   1.000
_cell.length_b   1.000
_cell.length_c   1.000
_cell.angle_alpha   90.00
_cell.angle_beta   90.00
_cell.angle_gamma   90.00
#
_symmetry.space_group_name_H-M   'P 1'
#
loop_
_entity.id
_entity.type
_entity.pdbx_description
1 polymer ?
#
loop_
_entity_poly.entity_id
_entity_poly.type
_entity_poly.pdbx_seq_one_letter_code
_entity_poly.pdbx_strand_id
1 'polypeptide(L)'
;MSFDELQELFLLSHDDGTVDDAELLLLHEEFTPKNTDLSCGNYNRLELEDMNDSECLTQFRVKKRDSPILAEALQIPESFTCYQRSVESGMEGLCILLRRLSYPCRYSDVVCSDVLDFVYDTHSHRITRWNPTVLSPADPQIYSDAFAAKGAALQNCFGFIDGAIRP
;
A
#
# COMPACT_ATOMS: atom_id res chain seq x y z
N MET A 1 -13.77 -6.26 20.42
CA MET A 1 -14.04 -4.86 20.70
C MET A 1 -13.88 -4.11 19.39
N SER A 2 -14.99 -3.75 18.76
CA SER A 2 -15.00 -2.90 17.55
C SER A 2 -14.67 -1.44 17.90
N PHE A 3 -14.42 -0.61 16.89
CA PHE A 3 -14.23 0.83 17.11
C PHE A 3 -15.47 1.48 17.73
N ASP A 4 -16.66 1.07 17.31
CA ASP A 4 -17.93 1.56 17.85
C ASP A 4 -18.10 1.19 19.33
N GLU A 5 -17.76 -0.06 19.70
CA GLU A 5 -17.76 -0.52 21.10
C GLU A 5 -16.73 0.24 21.98
N LEU A 6 -15.60 0.68 21.39
CA LEU A 6 -14.60 1.51 22.07
C LEU A 6 -15.07 2.95 22.24
N GLN A 7 -15.71 3.55 21.23
CA GLN A 7 -16.27 4.90 21.34
C GLN A 7 -17.40 4.97 22.37
N GLU A 8 -18.28 3.98 22.42
CA GLU A 8 -19.31 3.89 23.46
C GLU A 8 -18.69 3.79 24.86
N LEU A 9 -17.60 3.02 25.01
CA LEU A 9 -16.89 2.90 26.27
C LEU A 9 -16.26 4.24 26.72
N PHE A 10 -15.67 4.99 25.79
CA PHE A 10 -15.10 6.30 26.08
C PHE A 10 -16.17 7.32 26.52
N LEU A 11 -17.32 7.32 25.84
CA LEU A 11 -18.46 8.18 26.21
C LEU A 11 -19.02 7.82 27.59
N LEU A 12 -19.18 6.52 27.90
CA LEU A 12 -19.63 6.07 29.22
C LEU A 12 -18.66 6.45 30.34
N SER A 13 -17.35 6.40 30.08
CA SER A 13 -16.33 6.84 31.06
C SER A 13 -16.29 8.36 31.25
N HIS A 14 -16.71 9.12 30.24
CA HIS A 14 -16.86 10.56 30.37
C HIS A 14 -18.11 10.93 31.18
N ASP A 15 -19.24 10.25 30.93
CA ASP A 15 -20.48 10.44 31.67
C ASP A 15 -20.36 10.07 33.16
N ASP A 16 -19.53 9.07 33.50
CA ASP A 16 -19.20 8.70 34.88
C ASP A 16 -18.15 9.63 35.53
N GLY A 17 -17.64 10.62 34.78
CA GLY A 17 -16.64 11.57 35.25
C GLY A 17 -15.25 10.97 35.47
N THR A 18 -15.02 9.75 34.96
CA THR A 18 -13.72 9.07 35.02
C THR A 18 -12.72 9.64 34.01
N VAL A 19 -13.23 10.24 32.93
CA VAL A 19 -12.46 10.85 31.83
C VAL A 19 -12.94 12.27 31.63
N ASP A 20 -12.04 13.26 31.68
CA ASP A 20 -12.41 14.66 31.42
C ASP A 20 -12.52 14.98 29.91
N ASP A 21 -12.99 16.18 29.57
CA ASP A 21 -13.16 16.61 28.18
C ASP A 21 -11.85 16.53 27.36
N ALA A 22 -10.70 16.81 28.00
CA ALA A 22 -9.40 16.82 27.35
C ALA A 22 -8.87 15.39 27.16
N GLU A 23 -9.06 14.53 28.14
CA GLU A 23 -8.74 13.10 28.07
C GLU A 23 -9.62 12.38 27.04
N LEU A 24 -10.91 12.72 26.97
CA LEU A 24 -11.82 12.19 25.97
C LEU A 24 -11.37 12.59 24.56
N LEU A 25 -10.97 13.85 24.37
CA LEU A 25 -10.46 14.34 23.08
C LEU A 25 -9.18 13.61 22.67
N LEU A 26 -8.24 13.41 23.61
CA LEU A 26 -6.99 12.68 23.37
C LEU A 26 -7.24 11.20 23.05
N LEU A 27 -8.14 10.54 23.77
CA LEU A 27 -8.53 9.14 23.51
C LEU A 27 -9.24 9.03 22.16
N HIS A 28 -10.12 9.97 21.83
CA HIS A 28 -10.78 10.00 20.53
C HIS A 28 -9.75 10.18 19.41
N GLU A 29 -8.79 11.11 19.51
CA GLU A 29 -7.75 11.31 18.50
C GLU A 29 -6.80 10.11 18.34
N GLU A 30 -6.43 9.46 19.45
CA GLU A 30 -5.48 8.34 19.44
C GLU A 30 -6.11 7.05 18.91
N PHE A 31 -7.38 6.81 19.23
CA PHE A 31 -8.11 5.61 18.82
C PHE A 31 -9.00 5.81 17.60
N THR A 32 -9.17 7.04 17.10
CA THR A 32 -9.71 7.27 15.76
C THR A 32 -8.84 6.49 14.80
N PRO A 33 -9.40 5.53 14.03
CA PRO A 33 -8.62 4.79 13.08
C PRO A 33 -7.98 5.77 12.10
N LYS A 34 -6.66 5.95 12.23
CA LYS A 34 -5.83 6.63 11.21
C LYS A 34 -5.83 5.86 9.89
N ASN A 35 -6.39 4.64 9.89
CA ASN A 35 -6.90 3.97 8.72
C ASN A 35 -8.22 4.65 8.32
N THR A 36 -8.10 5.81 7.67
CA THR A 36 -9.17 6.43 6.89
C THR A 36 -9.94 5.32 6.19
N ASP A 37 -11.26 5.33 6.21
CA ASP A 37 -12.06 4.40 5.41
C ASP A 37 -11.56 4.50 3.97
N LEU A 38 -10.78 3.49 3.60
CA LEU A 38 -9.96 3.39 2.42
C LEU A 38 -10.90 2.99 1.29
N SER A 39 -11.92 3.81 1.04
CA SER A 39 -12.78 3.67 -0.12
C SER A 39 -12.04 4.18 -1.35
N CYS A 40 -12.16 3.48 -2.47
CA CYS A 40 -11.55 3.90 -3.73
C CYS A 40 -12.03 5.31 -4.13
N GLY A 41 -13.18 5.75 -3.62
CA GLY A 41 -13.80 7.04 -3.91
C GLY A 41 -13.35 8.24 -3.08
N ASN A 42 -12.49 8.08 -2.06
CA ASN A 42 -12.04 9.20 -1.21
C ASN A 42 -10.72 9.85 -1.69
N TYR A 43 -10.12 9.36 -2.77
CA TYR A 43 -8.94 9.98 -3.36
C TYR A 43 -9.37 11.05 -4.37
N ASN A 44 -8.68 12.20 -4.35
CA ASN A 44 -8.75 13.14 -5.47
C ASN A 44 -8.45 12.35 -6.75
N ARG A 45 -9.40 12.38 -7.70
CA ARG A 45 -9.33 11.69 -8.98
C ARG A 45 -7.96 11.91 -9.61
N LEU A 46 -7.29 10.84 -10.02
CA LEU A 46 -5.94 10.94 -10.57
C LEU A 46 -6.00 11.46 -12.00
N GLU A 47 -5.71 12.74 -12.18
CA GLU A 47 -5.67 13.38 -13.50
C GLU A 47 -4.24 13.31 -14.06
N LEU A 48 -3.92 12.20 -14.72
CA LEU A 48 -2.61 12.00 -15.38
C LEU A 48 -2.30 13.11 -16.40
N GLU A 49 -3.32 13.74 -16.98
CA GLU A 49 -3.14 14.79 -17.97
C GLU A 49 -2.50 16.06 -17.42
N ASP A 50 -2.80 16.39 -16.16
CA ASP A 50 -2.31 17.60 -15.51
C ASP A 50 -0.89 17.44 -14.97
N MET A 51 -0.40 16.20 -14.86
CA MET A 51 0.92 15.90 -14.34
C MET A 51 2.01 16.11 -15.40
N ASN A 52 3.12 16.73 -14.99
CA ASN A 52 4.33 16.81 -15.81
C ASN A 52 5.20 15.54 -15.67
N ASP A 53 6.21 15.39 -16.54
CA ASP A 53 7.11 14.22 -16.53
C ASP A 53 7.87 14.06 -15.20
N SER A 54 8.22 15.16 -14.51
CA SER A 54 8.93 15.07 -13.22
C SER A 54 8.00 14.60 -12.10
N GLU A 55 6.74 15.02 -12.12
CA GLU A 55 5.72 14.58 -11.17
C GLU A 55 5.39 13.11 -11.40
N CYS A 56 5.25 12.68 -12.65
CA CYS A 56 5.06 11.27 -13.00
C CYS A 56 6.25 10.40 -12.55
N LEU A 57 7.49 10.85 -12.79
CA LEU A 57 8.67 10.14 -12.30
C LEU A 57 8.77 10.09 -10.78
N THR A 58 8.27 11.13 -10.10
CA THR A 58 8.28 11.18 -8.63
C THR A 58 7.22 10.25 -8.04
N GLN A 59 6.00 10.26 -8.59
CA GLN A 59 4.88 9.49 -8.06
C GLN A 59 4.83 8.04 -8.57
N PHE A 60 5.20 7.80 -9.82
CA PHE A 60 5.00 6.52 -10.50
C PHE A 60 6.31 5.85 -10.93
N ARG A 61 7.45 6.55 -10.85
CA ARG A 61 8.77 6.11 -11.36
C ARG A 61 8.80 5.81 -12.87
N VAL A 62 7.78 6.25 -13.58
CA VAL A 62 7.59 6.10 -15.03
C VAL A 62 7.30 7.48 -15.63
N LYS A 63 7.80 7.76 -16.83
CA LYS A 63 7.51 9.03 -17.52
C LYS A 63 6.10 9.00 -18.10
N LYS A 64 5.43 10.16 -18.19
CA LYS A 64 4.04 10.25 -18.67
C LYS A 64 3.85 9.57 -20.03
N ARG A 65 4.79 9.82 -20.95
CA ARG A 65 4.78 9.24 -22.31
C ARG A 65 4.92 7.72 -22.36
N ASP A 66 5.49 7.11 -21.32
CA ASP A 66 5.76 5.67 -21.28
C ASP A 66 4.59 4.91 -20.61
N SER A 67 3.67 5.61 -19.93
CA SER A 67 2.50 5.01 -19.26
C SER A 67 1.59 4.21 -20.21
N PRO A 68 1.25 4.69 -21.43
CA PRO A 68 0.43 3.90 -22.37
C PRO A 68 1.14 2.63 -22.85
N ILE A 69 2.45 2.71 -23.09
CA ILE A 69 3.28 1.57 -23.50
C ILE A 69 3.30 0.52 -22.39
N LEU A 70 3.42 0.97 -21.14
CA LEU A 70 3.40 0.10 -19.98
C LEU A 70 2.02 -0.55 -19.78
N ALA A 71 0.93 0.20 -19.97
CA ALA A 71 -0.43 -0.34 -19.91
C ALA A 71 -0.63 -1.44 -20.95
N GLU A 72 -0.17 -1.22 -22.19
CA GLU A 72 -0.21 -2.22 -23.26
C GLU A 72 0.63 -3.46 -22.91
N ALA A 73 1.86 -3.27 -22.45
CA ALA A 73 2.77 -4.36 -22.10
C ALA A 73 2.26 -5.23 -20.94
N LEU A 74 1.60 -4.61 -19.96
CA LEU A 74 0.95 -5.29 -18.83
C LEU A 74 -0.46 -5.78 -19.17
N GLN A 75 -0.96 -5.49 -20.37
CA GLN A 75 -2.29 -5.89 -20.86
C GLN A 75 -3.40 -5.40 -19.94
N ILE A 76 -3.28 -4.15 -19.47
CA ILE A 76 -4.24 -3.52 -18.58
C ILE A 76 -5.59 -3.36 -19.32
N PRO A 77 -6.70 -3.90 -18.79
CA PRO A 77 -8.05 -3.69 -19.30
C PRO A 77 -8.42 -2.20 -19.37
N GLU A 78 -9.38 -1.84 -20.24
CA GLU A 78 -9.85 -0.45 -20.34
C GLU A 78 -10.49 0.09 -19.06
N SER A 79 -11.06 -0.80 -18.24
CA SER A 79 -11.71 -0.47 -16.97
C SER A 79 -11.61 -1.61 -15.97
N PHE A 80 -11.58 -1.28 -14.68
CA PHE A 80 -11.71 -2.23 -13.59
C PHE A 80 -12.97 -1.93 -12.79
N THR A 81 -13.60 -2.99 -12.28
CA THR A 81 -14.67 -2.88 -11.29
C THR A 81 -14.06 -3.13 -9.92
N CYS A 82 -13.95 -2.08 -9.12
CA CYS A 82 -13.44 -2.18 -7.75
C CYS A 82 -14.38 -3.00 -6.87
N TYR A 83 -13.89 -3.48 -5.72
CA TYR A 83 -14.72 -4.17 -4.71
C TYR A 83 -16.02 -3.43 -4.34
N GLN A 84 -15.99 -2.09 -4.32
CA GLN A 84 -17.15 -1.23 -4.04
C GLN A 84 -18.12 -1.08 -5.23
N ARG A 85 -17.89 -1.82 -6.32
CA ARG A 85 -18.62 -1.76 -7.60
C ARG A 85 -18.50 -0.43 -8.35
N SER A 86 -17.57 0.44 -7.95
CA SER A 86 -17.19 1.57 -8.81
C SER A 86 -16.42 1.04 -10.02
N VAL A 87 -16.60 1.70 -11.16
CA VAL A 87 -15.88 1.39 -12.39
C VAL A 87 -14.85 2.49 -12.61
N GLU A 88 -13.58 2.13 -12.50
CA GLU A 88 -12.46 3.04 -12.70
C GLU A 88 -11.77 2.76 -14.04
N SER A 89 -11.11 3.77 -14.59
CA SER A 89 -10.31 3.58 -15.82
C SER A 89 -9.12 2.66 -15.57
N GLY A 90 -8.77 1.84 -16.57
CA GLY A 90 -7.56 1.03 -16.55
C GLY A 90 -6.29 1.85 -16.35
N MET A 91 -6.21 3.04 -16.95
CA MET A 91 -5.05 3.92 -16.78
C MET A 91 -4.96 4.47 -15.36
N GLU A 92 -6.11 4.82 -14.76
CA GLU A 92 -6.18 5.26 -13.37
C GLU A 92 -5.77 4.12 -12.43
N GLY A 93 -6.28 2.91 -12.66
CA GLY A 93 -5.86 1.70 -11.95
C GLY A 93 -4.35 1.42 -12.06
N LEU A 94 -3.76 1.59 -13.25
CA LEU A 94 -2.32 1.47 -13.44
C LEU A 94 -1.54 2.54 -12.66
N CYS A 95 -1.98 3.80 -12.68
CA CYS A 95 -1.31 4.88 -11.96
C CYS A 95 -1.36 4.66 -10.44
N ILE A 96 -2.48 4.17 -9.91
CA ILE A 96 -2.63 3.77 -8.51
C ILE A 96 -1.64 2.65 -8.18
N LEU A 97 -1.59 1.60 -9.01
CA LEU A 97 -0.65 0.50 -8.83
C LEU A 97 0.80 0.99 -8.80
N LEU A 98 1.20 1.82 -9.78
CA LEU A 98 2.56 2.35 -9.87
C LEU A 98 2.91 3.20 -8.66
N ARG A 99 1.98 4.03 -8.17
CA ARG A 99 2.17 4.83 -6.97
C ARG A 99 2.35 3.96 -5.72
N ARG A 100 1.60 2.85 -5.61
CA ARG A 100 1.76 1.87 -4.52
C ARG A 100 3.12 1.16 -4.55
N LEU A 101 3.65 0.88 -5.74
CA LEU A 101 4.96 0.23 -5.89
C LEU A 101 6.12 1.24 -5.80
N SER A 102 5.82 2.54 -5.87
CA SER A 102 6.82 3.61 -5.83
C SER A 102 7.08 4.04 -4.40
N TYR A 103 8.32 3.88 -3.96
CA TYR A 103 8.76 4.43 -2.68
C TYR A 103 8.92 5.96 -2.74
N PRO A 104 8.59 6.72 -1.67
CA PRO A 104 7.92 6.28 -0.45
C PRO A 104 6.41 6.26 -0.61
N CYS A 105 5.76 5.13 -0.30
CA CYS A 105 4.31 4.98 -0.33
C CYS A 105 3.79 4.72 1.09
N ARG A 106 2.66 5.33 1.49
CA ARG A 106 2.05 5.04 2.79
C ARG A 106 1.21 3.77 2.67
N TYR A 107 1.19 2.94 3.73
CA TYR A 107 0.30 1.78 3.79
C TYR A 107 -1.17 2.19 3.62
N SER A 108 -1.56 3.42 3.96
CA SER A 108 -2.90 3.93 3.68
C SER A 108 -3.23 4.07 2.20
N ASP A 109 -2.25 4.06 1.28
CA ASP A 109 -2.50 4.22 -0.17
C ASP A 109 -2.97 2.90 -0.86
N VAL A 110 -3.31 1.86 -0.08
CA VAL A 110 -3.44 0.45 -0.51
C VAL A 110 -4.82 -0.03 -0.95
N VAL A 111 -5.61 0.82 -1.62
CA VAL A 111 -7.05 0.50 -1.81
C VAL A 111 -7.37 -0.33 -3.04
N CYS A 112 -6.51 -0.37 -4.06
CA CYS A 112 -6.83 -1.11 -5.29
C CYS A 112 -5.96 -2.37 -5.41
N SER A 113 -6.30 -3.44 -4.70
CA SER A 113 -5.66 -4.76 -4.88
C SER A 113 -5.99 -5.37 -6.23
N ASP A 114 -7.17 -5.10 -6.77
CA ASP A 114 -7.70 -5.75 -7.97
C ASP A 114 -6.77 -5.63 -9.20
N VAL A 115 -6.13 -4.46 -9.39
CA VAL A 115 -5.16 -4.27 -10.49
C VAL A 115 -3.86 -5.02 -10.24
N LEU A 116 -3.38 -5.04 -8.99
CA LEU A 116 -2.19 -5.81 -8.61
C LEU A 116 -2.44 -7.31 -8.77
N ASP A 117 -3.58 -7.79 -8.30
CA ASP A 117 -3.99 -9.18 -8.39
C ASP A 117 -4.14 -9.59 -9.85
N PHE A 118 -4.78 -8.75 -10.68
CA PHE A 118 -4.86 -8.97 -12.13
C PHE A 118 -3.46 -9.10 -12.78
N VAL A 119 -2.55 -8.17 -12.49
CA VAL A 119 -1.19 -8.20 -13.04
C VAL A 119 -0.45 -9.45 -12.55
N TYR A 120 -0.62 -9.82 -11.28
CA TYR A 120 0.00 -11.01 -10.71
C TYR A 120 -0.55 -12.29 -11.34
N ASP A 121 -1.87 -12.47 -11.42
CA ASP A 121 -2.49 -13.64 -12.02
C ASP A 121 -2.11 -13.80 -13.49
N THR A 122 -2.02 -12.68 -14.21
CA THR A 122 -1.66 -12.67 -15.63
C THR A 122 -0.17 -12.95 -15.86
N HIS A 123 0.72 -12.34 -15.05
CA HIS A 123 2.15 -12.26 -15.38
C HIS A 123 3.10 -12.90 -14.36
N SER A 124 2.63 -13.40 -13.21
CA SER A 124 3.47 -14.01 -12.16
C SER A 124 4.34 -15.17 -12.68
N HIS A 125 3.83 -15.92 -13.66
CA HIS A 125 4.58 -16.98 -14.32
C HIS A 125 5.85 -16.46 -15.02
N ARG A 126 5.87 -15.20 -15.47
CA ARG A 126 7.04 -14.58 -16.10
C ARG A 126 8.14 -14.34 -15.09
N ILE A 127 7.80 -13.99 -13.85
CA ILE A 127 8.76 -13.82 -12.75
C ILE A 127 9.21 -15.19 -12.26
N THR A 128 8.27 -16.02 -11.82
CA THR A 128 8.56 -17.31 -11.18
C THR A 128 9.29 -18.31 -12.09
N ARG A 129 9.17 -18.17 -13.42
CA ARG A 129 9.86 -19.03 -14.39
C ARG A 129 11.02 -18.34 -15.12
N TRP A 130 11.34 -17.09 -14.79
CA TRP A 130 12.36 -16.32 -15.51
C TRP A 130 13.74 -16.98 -15.42
N ASN A 131 14.20 -17.24 -14.20
CA ASN A 131 15.53 -17.76 -13.97
C ASN A 131 15.55 -18.64 -12.72
N PRO A 132 15.55 -19.98 -12.87
CA PRO A 132 15.52 -20.90 -11.73
C PRO A 132 16.82 -20.89 -10.91
N THR A 133 17.91 -20.32 -11.45
CA THR A 133 19.16 -20.14 -10.71
C THR A 133 19.12 -18.91 -9.80
N VAL A 134 18.38 -17.87 -10.18
CA VAL A 134 18.23 -16.65 -9.35
C VAL A 134 17.03 -16.76 -8.40
N LEU A 135 15.97 -17.45 -8.81
CA LEU A 135 14.73 -17.64 -8.04
C LEU A 135 14.60 -19.09 -7.57
N SER A 136 15.71 -19.71 -7.16
CA SER A 136 15.68 -21.08 -6.67
C SER A 136 14.87 -21.13 -5.36
N PRO A 137 13.87 -22.02 -5.24
CA PRO A 137 13.07 -22.14 -4.01
C PRO A 137 13.89 -22.50 -2.77
N ALA A 138 15.09 -23.07 -2.96
CA ALA A 138 15.98 -23.45 -1.88
C ALA A 138 16.82 -22.27 -1.36
N ASP A 139 17.04 -21.23 -2.18
CA ASP A 139 17.95 -20.14 -1.86
C ASP A 139 17.53 -19.35 -0.61
N PRO A 140 16.24 -19.02 -0.38
CA PRO A 140 15.83 -18.34 0.85
C PRO A 140 16.22 -19.10 2.12
N GLN A 141 16.08 -20.43 2.11
CA GLN A 141 16.47 -21.26 3.24
C GLN A 141 17.99 -21.31 3.40
N ILE A 142 18.72 -21.48 2.30
CA ILE A 142 20.20 -21.48 2.31
C ILE A 142 20.73 -20.16 2.89
N TYR A 143 20.15 -19.02 2.49
CA TYR A 143 20.52 -17.72 3.03
C TYR A 143 20.17 -17.62 4.52
N SER A 144 18.96 -18.02 4.91
CA SER A 144 18.52 -18.03 6.31
C SER A 144 19.47 -18.85 7.20
N ASP A 145 19.81 -20.06 6.77
CA ASP A 145 20.71 -20.96 7.48
C ASP A 145 22.13 -20.39 7.54
N ALA A 146 22.62 -19.79 6.45
CA ALA A 146 23.93 -19.14 6.42
C ALA A 146 23.98 -17.93 7.36
N PHE A 147 22.90 -17.13 7.44
CA PHE A 147 22.78 -16.03 8.39
C PHE A 147 22.78 -16.56 9.83
N ALA A 148 21.99 -17.59 10.13
CA ALA A 148 21.93 -18.21 11.45
C ALA A 148 23.29 -18.81 11.85
N ALA A 149 23.96 -19.54 10.96
CA ALA A 149 25.28 -20.12 11.19
C ALA A 149 26.37 -19.07 11.39
N LYS A 150 26.24 -17.90 10.76
CA LYS A 150 27.12 -16.74 10.98
C LYS A 150 26.84 -16.04 12.34
N GLY A 151 25.84 -16.50 13.09
CA GLY A 151 25.48 -16.00 14.41
C GLY A 151 24.41 -14.89 14.39
N ALA A 152 23.64 -14.72 13.31
CA ALA A 152 22.53 -13.77 13.28
C ALA A 152 21.33 -14.37 14.06
N ALA A 153 20.70 -13.68 15.02
CA ALA A 153 20.45 -12.24 15.09
C ALA A 153 21.06 -11.53 16.32
N LEU A 154 21.34 -10.23 16.15
CA LEU A 154 21.38 -9.29 17.27
C LEU A 154 20.06 -9.40 18.04
N GLN A 155 20.12 -9.93 19.26
CA GLN A 155 18.99 -9.91 20.18
C GLN A 155 18.61 -8.43 20.40
N ASN A 156 17.33 -8.09 20.24
CA ASN A 156 16.78 -6.73 20.36
C ASN A 156 16.99 -5.76 19.18
N CYS A 157 17.22 -6.25 17.95
CA CYS A 157 17.17 -5.39 16.77
C CYS A 157 15.75 -5.32 16.18
N PHE A 158 15.22 -4.11 16.09
CA PHE A 158 14.03 -3.80 15.30
C PHE A 158 14.48 -3.32 13.91
N GLY A 159 14.23 -4.13 12.89
CA GLY A 159 14.41 -3.72 11.50
C GLY A 159 13.21 -2.88 11.08
N PHE A 160 13.40 -1.59 10.86
CA PHE A 160 12.41 -0.76 10.18
C PHE A 160 12.68 -0.84 8.68
N ILE A 161 11.61 -0.96 7.88
CA ILE A 161 11.72 -0.66 6.45
C ILE A 161 12.02 0.85 6.39
N ASP A 162 13.24 1.21 6.00
CA ASP A 162 13.68 2.61 5.97
C ASP A 162 12.86 3.39 4.93
N GLY A 163 11.83 4.03 5.45
CA GLY A 163 10.80 4.86 4.81
C GLY A 163 11.05 6.36 4.91
N ALA A 164 12.17 6.78 5.50
CA ALA A 164 12.31 8.16 5.95
C ALA A 164 12.46 9.11 4.76
N ILE A 165 11.38 9.87 4.49
CA ILE A 165 11.44 11.10 3.71
C ILE A 165 12.42 12.01 4.44
N ARG A 166 13.60 12.22 3.87
CA ARG A 166 14.53 13.23 4.36
C ARG A 166 13.96 14.62 4.01
N PRO A 167 13.92 15.58 4.97
CA PRO A 167 13.42 16.93 4.73
C PRO A 167 14.23 17.70 3.69
#